data_AF-A0A7W1UQL7-F1
#
_entry.id   AF-A0A7W1UQL7-F1
#
_cell.length_a   1.000
_cell.length_b   1.000
_cell.length_c   1.000
_cell.angle_alpha   90.00
_cell.angle_beta   90.00
_cell.angle_gamma   90.00
#
_symmetry.space_group_name_H-M   'P 1'
#
loop_
_entity.id
_entity.type
_entity.pdbx_description
1 polymer ?
#
loop_
_entity_poly.entity_id
_entity_poly.type
_entity_poly.pdbx_seq_one_letter_code
_entity_poly.pdbx_strand_id
1 'polypeptide(L)'
;MSVGFFKVTKRERLEIGILYGNVPKKKGGQLHLLVLKGIYNPFRFQIGNKVMVEPLQTGVFVSQNFNENLKVRWGQSYPQGYYWWARSTRLHVFAGAQLSYQIEKKIDRIACYFEANTNTLYLSSYFPNRETMKPYDIIFFGLGGKIYF
;
A
#
# COMPACT_ATOMS: atom_id res chain seq x y z
N MET A 1 -0.58 -11.40 6.30
CA MET A 1 0.78 -10.82 6.46
C MET A 1 1.41 -10.72 5.09
N SER A 2 2.23 -9.70 4.83
CA SER A 2 2.92 -9.50 3.56
C SER A 2 4.42 -9.28 3.76
N VAL A 3 5.20 -9.79 2.82
CA VAL A 3 6.66 -9.61 2.76
C VAL A 3 7.02 -9.09 1.38
N GLY A 4 8.00 -8.21 1.26
CA GLY A 4 8.37 -7.63 -0.01
C GLY A 4 9.75 -7.01 -0.04
N PHE A 5 10.15 -6.66 -1.25
CA PHE A 5 11.42 -6.00 -1.53
C PHE A 5 11.16 -4.61 -2.06
N PHE A 6 11.93 -3.63 -1.56
CA PHE A 6 11.87 -2.24 -2.00
C PHE A 6 13.23 -1.82 -2.53
N LYS A 7 13.21 -1.04 -3.59
CA LYS A 7 14.38 -0.35 -4.13
C LYS A 7 14.21 1.14 -3.88
N VAL A 8 15.20 1.73 -3.21
CA VAL A 8 15.27 3.15 -2.94
C VAL A 8 16.05 3.84 -4.06
N THR A 9 15.58 5.01 -4.49
CA THR A 9 16.29 5.85 -5.48
C THR A 9 17.50 6.54 -4.85
N LYS A 10 18.49 6.95 -5.64
CA LYS A 10 19.71 7.65 -5.17
C LYS A 10 19.47 8.87 -4.27
N ARG A 11 18.32 9.54 -4.39
CA ARG A 11 17.95 10.70 -3.56
C ARG A 11 17.17 10.34 -2.29
N GLU A 12 16.91 9.04 -2.07
CA GLU A 12 16.16 8.51 -0.93
C GLU A 12 14.76 9.10 -0.71
N ARG A 13 14.17 9.72 -1.75
CA ARG A 13 12.81 10.28 -1.71
C ARG A 13 11.78 9.42 -2.42
N LEU A 14 12.22 8.48 -3.25
CA LEU A 14 11.33 7.62 -4.02
C LEU A 14 11.73 6.17 -3.81
N GLU A 15 10.78 5.36 -3.33
CA GLU A 15 10.91 3.92 -3.20
C GLU A 15 9.90 3.23 -4.12
N ILE A 16 10.35 2.16 -4.77
CA ILE A 16 9.46 1.28 -5.54
C ILE A 16 9.66 -0.13 -5.01
N GLY A 17 8.58 -0.80 -4.66
CA GLY A 17 8.66 -2.15 -4.12
C GLY A 17 7.53 -3.05 -4.55
N ILE A 18 7.80 -4.34 -4.43
CA ILE A 18 6.85 -5.41 -4.68
C ILE A 18 6.66 -6.15 -3.36
N LEU A 19 5.41 -6.30 -2.94
CA LEU A 19 5.01 -7.04 -1.76
C LEU A 19 4.15 -8.22 -2.17
N TYR A 20 4.31 -9.32 -1.47
CA TYR A 20 3.47 -10.50 -1.57
C TYR A 20 2.81 -10.78 -0.23
N GLY A 21 1.48 -10.77 -0.21
CA GLY A 21 0.63 -11.04 0.93
C GLY A 21 -0.06 -12.38 0.82
N ASN A 22 -0.10 -13.13 1.93
CA ASN A 22 -0.92 -14.32 2.07
C ASN A 22 -1.93 -14.11 3.20
N VAL A 23 -3.21 -14.34 2.90
CA VAL A 23 -4.31 -14.35 3.87
C VAL A 23 -4.70 -15.81 4.16
N PRO A 24 -4.58 -16.30 5.40
CA PRO A 24 -4.92 -17.68 5.74
C PRO A 24 -6.41 -17.98 5.54
N LYS A 25 -6.71 -19.20 5.09
CA LYS A 25 -8.07 -19.69 4.78
C LYS A 25 -9.11 -19.42 5.87
N LYS A 26 -8.71 -19.44 7.14
CA LYS A 26 -9.57 -19.27 8.32
C LYS A 26 -10.30 -17.91 8.41
N LYS A 27 -9.94 -16.90 7.61
CA LYS A 27 -10.55 -15.56 7.66
C LYS A 27 -11.16 -15.06 6.34
N GLY A 28 -11.32 -15.91 5.32
CA GLY A 28 -11.99 -15.49 4.07
C GLY A 28 -11.52 -16.15 2.78
N GLY A 29 -10.89 -17.33 2.83
CA GLY A 29 -10.35 -18.03 1.66
C GLY A 29 -8.87 -17.74 1.39
N GLN A 30 -8.22 -18.62 0.60
CA GLN A 30 -6.80 -18.48 0.26
C GLN A 30 -6.64 -17.35 -0.76
N LEU A 31 -6.20 -16.19 -0.28
CA LEU A 31 -5.98 -15.00 -1.10
C LEU A 31 -4.49 -14.72 -1.20
N HIS A 32 -3.97 -14.85 -2.42
CA HIS A 32 -2.64 -14.42 -2.78
C HIS A 32 -2.73 -12.99 -3.31
N LEU A 33 -2.08 -12.06 -2.63
CA LEU A 33 -2.08 -10.64 -2.97
C LEU A 33 -0.69 -10.24 -3.45
N LEU A 34 -0.56 -9.76 -4.68
CA LEU A 34 0.66 -9.11 -5.15
C LEU A 34 0.42 -7.61 -5.17
N VAL A 35 1.31 -6.84 -4.56
CA VAL A 35 1.20 -5.39 -4.48
C VAL A 35 2.46 -4.76 -5.07
N LEU A 36 2.28 -3.94 -6.09
CA LEU A 36 3.31 -3.02 -6.58
C LEU A 36 3.08 -1.66 -5.95
N LYS A 37 4.06 -1.14 -5.22
CA LYS A 37 3.93 0.08 -4.42
C LYS A 37 5.01 1.10 -4.80
N GLY A 38 4.57 2.32 -5.13
CA GLY A 38 5.43 3.49 -5.31
C GLY A 38 5.24 4.43 -4.13
N ILE A 39 6.33 4.77 -3.44
CA ILE A 39 6.35 5.58 -2.23
C ILE A 39 7.18 6.82 -2.50
N TYR A 40 6.64 7.98 -2.16
CA TYR A 40 7.29 9.27 -2.23
C TYR A 40 7.35 9.92 -0.85
N ASN A 41 8.55 10.26 -0.42
CA ASN A 41 8.85 10.86 0.88
C ASN A 41 9.36 12.30 0.65
N PRO A 42 8.47 13.31 0.63
CA PRO A 42 8.85 14.70 0.41
C PRO A 42 9.71 15.27 1.54
N PHE A 43 9.44 14.86 2.79
CA PHE A 43 10.08 15.40 3.99
C PHE A 43 10.83 14.31 4.73
N ARG A 44 12.10 14.59 5.04
CA ARG A 44 12.97 13.69 5.80
C ARG A 44 13.80 14.53 6.75
N PHE A 45 13.62 14.29 8.04
CA PHE A 45 14.30 15.03 9.10
C PHE A 45 15.16 14.07 9.90
N GLN A 46 16.46 14.34 10.00
CA GLN A 46 17.34 13.60 10.89
C GLN A 46 17.34 14.30 12.25
N ILE A 47 16.95 13.57 13.30
CA ILE A 47 16.94 14.04 14.68
C ILE A 47 18.14 13.40 15.38
N GLY A 48 19.13 14.24 15.70
CA GLY A 48 20.41 13.77 16.22
C GLY A 48 21.18 12.94 15.19
N ASN A 49 21.93 11.94 15.67
CA ASN A 49 22.84 11.17 14.81
C ASN A 49 22.26 9.83 14.33
N LYS A 50 21.13 9.37 14.90
CA LYS A 50 20.63 8.00 14.68
C LYS A 50 19.16 7.90 14.33
N VAL A 51 18.36 8.93 14.55
CA VAL A 51 16.91 8.88 14.29
C VAL A 51 16.58 9.68 13.03
N MET A 52 15.76 9.11 12.15
CA MET A 52 15.24 9.78 10.97
C MET A 52 13.72 9.68 10.97
N VAL A 53 13.07 10.82 10.85
CA VAL A 53 11.62 10.96 10.83
C VAL A 53 11.18 11.38 9.44
N GLU A 54 10.25 10.63 8.88
CA GLU A 54 9.60 10.91 7.61
C GLU A 54 8.11 11.09 7.91
N PRO A 55 7.70 12.32 8.30
CA PRO A 55 6.36 12.56 8.82
C PRO A 55 5.27 12.40 7.75
N LEU A 56 5.67 12.41 6.48
CA LEU A 56 4.79 12.19 5.35
C LEU A 56 5.45 11.25 4.35
N GLN A 57 4.89 10.05 4.25
CA GLN A 57 5.04 9.16 3.11
C GLN A 57 3.73 9.17 2.34
N THR A 58 3.79 9.38 1.04
CA THR A 58 2.60 9.35 0.19
C THR A 58 2.89 8.59 -1.08
N GLY A 59 1.87 8.06 -1.74
CA GLY A 59 2.04 7.43 -3.03
C GLY A 59 0.87 6.58 -3.43
N VAL A 60 1.16 5.65 -4.33
CA VAL A 60 0.16 4.78 -4.93
C VAL A 60 0.61 3.34 -4.84
N PHE A 61 -0.34 2.42 -4.71
CA PHE A 61 -0.06 1.01 -4.92
C PHE A 61 -1.17 0.34 -5.71
N VAL A 62 -0.76 -0.63 -6.52
CA VAL A 62 -1.65 -1.50 -7.27
C VAL A 62 -1.59 -2.86 -6.63
N SER A 63 -2.73 -3.35 -6.17
CA SER A 63 -2.85 -4.70 -5.63
C SER A 63 -3.60 -5.60 -6.62
N GLN A 64 -2.99 -6.74 -6.95
CA GLN A 64 -3.57 -7.80 -7.75
C GLN A 64 -3.90 -9.00 -6.86
N ASN A 65 -5.17 -9.38 -6.86
CA ASN A 65 -5.66 -10.56 -6.14
C ASN A 65 -5.67 -11.76 -7.10
N PHE A 66 -4.91 -12.79 -6.76
CA PHE A 66 -4.97 -14.10 -7.40
C PHE A 66 -5.90 -15.00 -6.59
N ASN A 67 -7.20 -14.90 -6.86
CA ASN A 67 -8.21 -15.84 -6.38
C ASN A 67 -8.80 -16.55 -7.59
N GLU A 68 -8.92 -17.87 -7.56
CA GLU A 68 -9.50 -18.67 -8.65
C GLU A 68 -10.94 -18.23 -9.00
N ASN A 69 -11.64 -17.60 -8.05
CA ASN A 69 -12.99 -17.05 -8.23
C ASN A 69 -13.04 -15.61 -8.77
N LEU A 70 -11.92 -14.87 -8.79
CA LEU A 70 -11.84 -13.49 -9.29
C LEU A 70 -11.23 -13.47 -10.69
N LYS A 71 -12.04 -13.80 -11.71
CA LYS A 71 -11.62 -13.69 -13.12
C LYS A 71 -11.20 -12.24 -13.43
N VAL A 72 -10.06 -12.08 -14.10
CA VAL A 72 -9.50 -10.79 -14.56
C VAL A 72 -10.49 -10.00 -15.43
N ARG A 73 -11.36 -10.71 -16.15
CA ARG A 73 -12.45 -10.15 -16.96
C ARG A 73 -13.81 -10.37 -16.29
N TRP A 74 -14.72 -9.42 -16.49
CA TRP A 74 -16.14 -9.61 -16.18
C TRP A 74 -16.67 -10.81 -16.98
N GLY A 75 -17.45 -11.68 -16.34
CA GLY A 75 -18.09 -12.80 -17.04
C GLY A 75 -19.12 -12.29 -18.04
N GLN A 76 -19.62 -13.16 -18.93
CA GLN A 76 -20.59 -12.82 -19.98
C GLN A 76 -21.91 -12.20 -19.48
N SER A 77 -22.14 -12.17 -18.16
CA SER A 77 -23.29 -11.49 -17.55
C SER A 77 -23.23 -9.95 -17.60
N TYR A 78 -22.09 -9.35 -18.00
CA TYR A 78 -21.95 -7.90 -18.12
C TYR A 78 -21.44 -7.53 -19.53
N PRO A 79 -21.99 -6.46 -20.16
CA PRO A 79 -21.52 -5.98 -21.45
C PRO A 79 -20.02 -5.70 -21.43
N GLN A 80 -19.34 -6.03 -22.54
CA GLN A 80 -17.93 -5.73 -22.70
C GLN A 80 -17.73 -4.20 -22.62
N GLY A 81 -16.88 -3.75 -21.69
CA GLY A 81 -16.61 -2.33 -21.46
C GLY A 81 -17.50 -1.65 -20.39
N TYR A 82 -18.40 -2.37 -19.71
CA TYR A 82 -19.28 -1.79 -18.69
C TYR A 82 -18.51 -1.25 -17.46
N TYR A 83 -17.36 -1.84 -17.14
CA TYR A 83 -16.47 -1.37 -16.08
C TYR A 83 -15.05 -1.14 -16.64
N TRP A 84 -14.53 0.06 -16.42
CA TRP A 84 -13.18 0.45 -16.84
C TRP A 84 -12.07 -0.12 -15.92
N TRP A 85 -12.42 -0.80 -14.83
CA TRP A 85 -11.50 -1.47 -13.92
C TRP A 85 -11.61 -3.01 -13.96
N ALA A 86 -10.48 -3.70 -13.79
CA ALA A 86 -10.45 -5.16 -13.63
C ALA A 86 -10.84 -5.57 -12.20
N ARG A 87 -11.69 -6.58 -12.02
CA ARG A 87 -12.12 -7.06 -10.69
C ARG A 87 -10.97 -7.50 -9.79
N SER A 88 -9.92 -8.05 -10.40
CA SER A 88 -8.73 -8.57 -9.71
C SER A 88 -7.75 -7.48 -9.28
N THR A 89 -7.83 -6.28 -9.88
CA THR A 89 -6.81 -5.24 -9.73
C THR A 89 -7.41 -4.00 -9.10
N ARG A 90 -6.71 -3.49 -8.09
CA ARG A 90 -7.20 -2.38 -7.27
C ARG A 90 -6.09 -1.35 -7.15
N LEU A 91 -6.39 -0.10 -7.54
CA LEU A 91 -5.50 1.04 -7.36
C LEU A 91 -5.83 1.74 -6.05
N HIS A 92 -4.82 1.95 -5.24
CA HIS A 92 -4.91 2.62 -3.95
C HIS A 92 -4.00 3.83 -3.91
N VAL A 93 -4.43 4.83 -3.16
CA VAL A 93 -3.61 5.94 -2.70
C VAL A 93 -3.38 5.77 -1.22
N PHE A 94 -2.20 6.15 -0.73
CA PHE A 94 -1.90 6.08 0.70
C PHE A 94 -1.14 7.31 1.16
N ALA A 95 -1.33 7.63 2.44
CA ALA A 95 -0.56 8.61 3.19
C ALA A 95 -0.16 7.98 4.53
N GLY A 96 1.02 8.28 5.03
CA GLY A 96 1.56 7.64 6.21
C GLY A 96 2.75 8.38 6.78
N ALA A 97 3.35 7.79 7.79
CA ALA A 97 4.58 8.28 8.40
C ALA A 97 5.53 7.10 8.66
N GLN A 98 6.83 7.37 8.61
CA GLN A 98 7.86 6.39 8.90
C GLN A 98 8.87 6.96 9.89
N LEU A 99 9.25 6.12 10.85
CA LEU A 99 10.31 6.37 11.80
C LEU A 99 11.43 5.37 11.53
N SER A 100 12.62 5.86 11.24
CA SER A 100 13.81 5.05 10.97
C SER A 100 14.87 5.27 12.04
N TYR A 101 15.57 4.21 12.38
CA TYR A 101 16.71 4.20 13.29
C TYR A 101 17.93 3.65 12.56
N GLN A 102 18.98 4.46 12.45
CA GLN A 102 20.25 4.09 11.84
C GLN A 102 21.02 3.14 12.75
N ILE A 103 21.49 2.05 12.16
CA ILE A 103 22.31 1.05 12.83
C ILE A 103 23.69 1.11 12.19
N GLU A 104 24.73 1.16 13.03
CA GLU A 104 26.10 1.04 12.55
C GLU A 104 26.39 -0.46 12.39
N LYS A 105 26.70 -0.93 11.16
CA LYS A 105 27.26 -2.24 10.71
C LYS A 105 26.61 -2.72 9.40
N LYS A 106 26.22 -4.00 9.29
CA LYS A 106 25.71 -4.66 8.06
C LYS A 106 24.26 -4.30 7.68
N ILE A 107 23.58 -3.52 8.52
CA ILE A 107 22.20 -3.07 8.33
C ILE A 107 22.25 -1.55 8.46
N ASP A 108 21.90 -0.83 7.40
CA ASP A 108 21.97 0.63 7.37
C ASP A 108 20.98 1.27 8.35
N ARG A 109 19.73 0.79 8.35
CA ARG A 109 18.67 1.26 9.24
C ARG A 109 17.49 0.30 9.33
N ILE A 110 16.79 0.35 10.45
CA ILE A 110 15.49 -0.29 10.64
C ILE A 110 14.43 0.80 10.68
N ALA A 111 13.30 0.58 10.03
CA ALA A 111 12.20 1.53 10.03
C ALA A 111 10.87 0.87 10.42
N CYS A 112 10.05 1.61 11.14
CA CYS A 112 8.65 1.30 11.38
C CYS A 112 7.81 2.33 10.65
N TYR A 113 6.78 1.88 9.92
CA TYR A 113 5.88 2.76 9.20
C TYR A 113 4.43 2.50 9.58
N PHE A 114 3.66 3.58 9.56
CA PHE A 114 2.21 3.58 9.67
C PHE A 114 1.65 4.15 8.37
N GLU A 115 0.61 3.52 7.85
CA GLU A 115 -0.05 3.95 6.62
C GLU A 115 -1.57 3.99 6.80
N ALA A 116 -2.19 4.99 6.19
CA ALA A 116 -3.61 5.10 5.94
C ALA A 116 -3.81 5.07 4.42
N ASN A 117 -4.62 4.17 3.91
CA ASN A 117 -4.86 4.03 2.49
C ASN A 117 -6.35 3.96 2.15
N THR A 118 -6.67 4.30 0.91
CA THR A 118 -8.02 4.14 0.38
C THR A 118 -7.95 3.71 -1.09
N ASN A 119 -9.04 3.12 -1.58
CA ASN A 119 -9.14 2.64 -2.96
C ASN A 119 -9.91 3.65 -3.83
N THR A 120 -9.57 3.71 -5.11
CA THR A 120 -10.28 4.53 -6.10
C THR A 120 -11.79 4.28 -6.14
N LEU A 121 -12.25 3.05 -5.91
CA LEU A 121 -13.69 2.72 -5.87
C LEU A 121 -14.38 3.28 -4.62
N TYR A 122 -13.70 3.28 -3.47
CA TYR A 122 -14.23 3.89 -2.25
C TYR A 122 -14.27 5.41 -2.37
N LEU A 123 -13.21 6.01 -2.93
CA LEU A 123 -13.20 7.44 -3.25
C LEU A 123 -14.34 7.80 -4.20
N SER A 124 -14.51 7.09 -5.32
CA SER A 124 -15.57 7.37 -6.29
C SER A 124 -16.98 7.21 -5.72
N SER A 125 -17.16 6.32 -4.73
CA SER A 125 -18.44 6.13 -4.04
C SER A 125 -18.68 7.16 -2.94
N TYR A 126 -17.61 7.68 -2.33
CA TYR A 126 -17.68 8.71 -1.30
C TYR A 126 -18.09 10.07 -1.86
N PHE A 127 -17.55 10.48 -3.03
CA PHE A 127 -17.90 11.79 -3.63
C PHE A 127 -19.41 12.05 -3.82
N PRO A 128 -20.21 11.09 -4.32
CA PRO A 128 -21.67 11.27 -4.45
C PRO A 128 -22.44 10.97 -3.15
N ASN A 129 -21.88 10.21 -2.19
CA ASN A 129 -22.60 9.77 -0.98
C ASN A 129 -22.01 10.36 0.32
N ARG A 130 -21.47 11.59 0.26
CA ARG A 130 -20.82 12.26 1.41
C ARG A 130 -21.72 12.44 2.62
N GLU A 131 -23.04 12.48 2.42
CA GLU A 131 -24.02 12.66 3.50
C GLU A 131 -24.22 11.39 4.35
N THR A 132 -23.92 10.22 3.79
CA THR A 132 -24.21 8.92 4.43
C THR A 132 -22.93 8.15 4.80
N MET A 133 -21.82 8.38 4.11
CA MET A 133 -20.54 7.70 4.37
C MET A 133 -19.58 8.59 5.14
N LYS A 134 -19.02 8.08 6.24
CA LYS A 134 -18.00 8.81 7.00
C LYS A 134 -16.61 8.53 6.40
N PRO A 135 -15.66 9.48 6.46
CA PRO A 135 -14.30 9.27 5.98
C PRO A 135 -13.60 8.04 6.59
N TYR A 136 -13.94 7.68 7.83
CA TYR A 136 -13.38 6.53 8.52
C TYR A 136 -13.82 5.18 7.92
N ASP A 137 -14.93 5.13 7.18
CA ASP A 137 -15.44 3.89 6.58
C ASP A 137 -14.66 3.49 5.32
N ILE A 138 -13.89 4.42 4.75
CA ILE A 138 -13.15 4.25 3.49
C ILE A 138 -11.63 4.23 3.69
N ILE A 139 -11.16 4.46 4.92
CA ILE A 139 -9.74 4.52 5.27
C ILE A 139 -9.33 3.21 5.93
N PHE A 140 -8.28 2.59 5.39
CA PHE A 140 -7.67 1.39 5.93
C PHE A 140 -6.31 1.72 6.53
N PHE A 141 -6.08 1.26 7.74
CA PHE A 141 -4.81 1.46 8.45
C PHE A 141 -3.90 0.23 8.33
N GLY A 142 -2.61 0.49 8.16
CA GLY A 142 -1.56 -0.50 8.08
C GLY A 142 -0.37 -0.11 8.96
N LEU A 143 0.27 -1.13 9.53
CA LEU A 143 1.50 -1.00 10.29
C LEU A 143 2.50 -2.02 9.74
N GLY A 144 3.76 -1.62 9.60
CA GLY A 144 4.80 -2.52 9.12
C GLY A 144 6.20 -2.08 9.50
N GLY A 145 7.15 -2.99 9.28
CA GLY A 145 8.57 -2.75 9.47
C GLY A 145 9.33 -2.93 8.16
N LYS A 146 10.41 -2.16 7.98
CA LYS A 146 11.37 -2.28 6.89
C LYS A 146 12.78 -2.39 7.46
N ILE A 147 13.61 -3.16 6.78
CA ILE A 147 15.05 -3.25 7.07
C ILE A 147 15.76 -2.81 5.80
N TYR A 148 16.66 -1.84 5.93
CA TYR A 148 17.49 -1.33 4.86
C TYR A 148 18.89 -1.91 5.02
N PHE A 149 19.44 -2.41 3.92
CA PHE A 149 20.77 -3.02 3.82
C PHE A 149 21.63 -2.24 2.84
#